data_AF-A0A7W1VAA8-F1
#
_entry.id   AF-A0A7W1VAA8-F1
#
_cell.length_a   1.000
_cell.length_b   1.000
_cell.length_c   1.000
_cell.angle_alpha   90.00
_cell.angle_beta   90.00
_cell.angle_gamma   90.00
#
_symmetry.space_group_name_H-M   'P 1'
#
loop_
_entity.id
_entity.type
_entity.pdbx_description
1 polymer ?
#
loop_
_entity_poly.entity_id
_entity_poly.type
_entity_poly.pdbx_seq_one_letter_code
_entity_poly.pdbx_strand_id
1 'polypeptide(L)'
;MQYVNDEETPERQITPEEYLAEQKTQIRKRAFWSIGIGIFIISAHLVLFAVADVEFTLLFRSIFFILGLFALGGGIWGIYYAKNLALKDLIPTPEAIEFARQAERSTPYFTYVLVGLIVTVTLCQMAAGLDESIKIAGFVKPDFWSKGEYWRILTGATLHFGILHIYFNGQALYGFGGLIEFLSNRAHLVIVFVLAIIGGGLCSLFFMPAATSIGASGGVMGLIGYLAIYGYRRKEQLPPDFLKSMLINVGFIAAFGVIAYQIVDNFAHLGGFIVGAIYGFLQIPRDLQKNPREVGTAAEMLGYAALLVFIFTCILSVLLLLKIVTL
;
A
#
# COMPACT_ATOMS: atom_id res chain seq x y z
N MET A 1 19.65 37.22 33.94
CA MET A 1 19.76 35.83 33.48
C MET A 1 20.67 35.85 32.27
N GLN A 2 21.95 35.50 32.45
CA GLN A 2 22.94 35.51 31.37
C GLN A 2 22.65 34.33 30.44
N TYR A 3 22.50 34.60 29.14
CA TYR A 3 22.53 33.58 28.11
C TYR A 3 23.93 32.96 28.12
N VAL A 4 24.00 31.69 28.52
CA VAL A 4 25.18 30.86 28.30
C VAL A 4 25.24 30.63 26.79
N ASN A 5 26.28 31.16 26.15
CA ASN A 5 26.67 30.71 24.82
C ASN A 5 27.06 29.23 24.97
N ASP A 6 26.22 28.32 24.49
CA ASP A 6 26.68 26.98 24.18
C ASP A 6 27.74 27.13 23.08
N GLU A 7 29.00 26.92 23.46
CA GLU A 7 30.08 26.74 22.49
C GLU A 7 29.69 25.55 21.60
N GLU A 8 29.26 25.82 20.37
CA GLU A 8 29.15 24.81 19.33
C GLU A 8 30.52 24.12 19.23
N THR A 9 30.63 22.93 19.81
CA THR A 9 31.77 22.03 19.58
C THR A 9 31.96 21.93 18.08
N PRO A 10 33.16 22.23 17.53
CA PRO A 10 33.37 22.26 16.09
C PRO A 10 32.95 20.90 15.51
N GLU A 11 31.94 20.91 14.64
CA GLU A 11 31.48 19.70 13.96
C GLU A 11 32.71 19.03 13.33
N ARG A 12 32.99 17.80 13.79
CA ARG A 12 34.10 17.01 13.26
C ARG A 12 33.91 16.89 11.75
N GLN A 13 34.75 17.56 10.98
CA GLN A 13 34.77 17.43 9.52
C GLN A 13 35.30 16.04 9.16
N ILE A 14 34.38 15.09 8.97
CA ILE A 14 34.69 13.73 8.51
C ILE A 14 34.93 13.73 6.99
N THR A 15 35.90 12.94 6.52
CA THR A 15 36.12 12.80 5.08
C THR A 15 34.97 12.02 4.44
N PRO A 16 34.74 12.16 3.12
CA PRO A 16 33.71 11.36 2.44
C PRO A 16 33.93 9.84 2.58
N GLU A 17 35.18 9.38 2.66
CA GLU A 17 35.48 7.97 2.90
C GLU A 17 35.17 7.54 4.33
N GLU A 18 35.48 8.39 5.32
CA GLU A 18 35.10 8.17 6.72
C GLU A 18 33.58 8.11 6.87
N TYR A 19 32.85 9.02 6.22
CA TYR A 19 31.39 9.03 6.20
C TYR A 19 30.83 7.74 5.56
N LEU A 20 31.35 7.31 4.40
CA LEU A 20 30.93 6.05 3.77
C LEU A 20 31.21 4.84 4.68
N ALA A 21 32.37 4.79 5.34
CA ALA A 21 32.73 3.72 6.26
C ALA A 21 31.80 3.69 7.48
N GLU A 22 31.45 4.86 8.02
CA GLU A 22 30.48 5.00 9.10
C GLU A 22 29.09 4.51 8.67
N GLN A 23 28.59 4.94 7.51
CA GLN A 23 27.30 4.49 6.97
C GLN A 23 27.26 2.98 6.75
N LYS A 24 28.31 2.38 6.16
CA LYS A 24 28.43 0.92 6.02
C LYS A 24 28.36 0.21 7.37
N THR A 25 29.03 0.75 8.38
CA THR A 25 29.06 0.18 9.73
C THR A 25 27.68 0.25 10.39
N GLN A 26 27.00 1.40 10.29
CA GLN A 26 25.64 1.60 10.81
C GLN A 26 24.62 0.66 10.13
N ILE A 27 24.67 0.55 8.80
CA ILE A 27 23.79 -0.35 8.04
C ILE A 27 24.04 -1.80 8.44
N ARG A 28 25.31 -2.24 8.54
CA ARG A 28 25.64 -3.60 9.01
C ARG A 28 25.10 -3.86 10.41
N LYS A 29 25.28 -2.91 11.34
CA LYS A 29 24.78 -3.04 12.71
C LYS A 29 23.25 -3.23 12.73
N ARG A 30 22.51 -2.38 12.00
CA ARG A 30 21.05 -2.51 11.86
C ARG A 30 20.64 -3.84 11.21
N ALA A 31 21.37 -4.25 10.18
CA ALA A 31 21.16 -5.51 9.48
C ALA A 31 21.35 -6.73 10.41
N PHE A 32 22.39 -6.74 11.24
CA PHE A 32 22.61 -7.78 12.24
C PHE A 32 21.48 -7.83 13.28
N TRP A 33 21.03 -6.69 13.79
CA TRP A 33 19.87 -6.63 14.69
C TRP A 33 18.60 -7.16 14.01
N SER A 34 18.35 -6.78 12.76
CA SER A 34 17.20 -7.26 11.97
C SER A 34 17.24 -8.78 11.77
N ILE A 35 18.41 -9.36 11.45
CA ILE A 35 18.60 -10.81 11.37
C ILE A 35 18.29 -11.47 12.71
N GLY A 36 18.86 -10.94 13.81
CA GLY A 36 18.66 -11.48 15.15
C GLY A 36 17.19 -11.47 15.58
N ILE A 37 16.49 -10.35 15.36
CA ILE A 37 15.05 -10.21 15.59
C ILE A 37 14.26 -11.19 14.71
N GLY A 38 14.61 -11.28 13.42
CA GLY A 38 13.95 -12.20 12.49
C GLY A 38 14.06 -13.65 12.92
N ILE A 39 15.27 -14.12 13.24
CA ILE A 39 15.53 -15.47 13.77
C ILE A 39 14.74 -15.68 15.05
N PHE A 40 14.80 -14.74 16.00
CA PHE A 40 14.08 -14.86 17.27
C PHE A 40 12.57 -15.02 17.07
N ILE A 41 11.95 -14.17 16.25
CA ILE A 41 10.50 -14.23 15.99
C ILE A 41 10.12 -15.56 15.30
N ILE A 42 10.89 -15.98 14.28
CA ILE A 42 10.63 -17.24 13.58
C ILE A 42 10.79 -18.43 14.54
N SER A 43 11.87 -18.49 15.31
CA SER A 43 12.12 -19.56 16.27
C SER A 43 11.06 -19.59 17.38
N ALA A 44 10.70 -18.45 17.95
CA ALA A 44 9.66 -18.35 18.95
C ALA A 44 8.30 -18.82 18.40
N HIS A 45 7.97 -18.44 17.15
CA HIS A 45 6.78 -18.93 16.47
C HIS A 45 6.78 -20.46 16.32
N LEU A 46 7.89 -21.05 15.86
CA LEU A 46 8.02 -22.50 15.70
C LEU A 46 7.96 -23.26 17.04
N VAL A 47 8.56 -22.72 18.11
CA VAL A 47 8.51 -23.30 19.45
C VAL A 47 7.10 -23.22 20.04
N LEU A 48 6.44 -22.06 19.94
CA LEU A 48 5.05 -21.92 20.37
C LEU A 48 4.15 -22.90 19.61
N PHE A 49 4.38 -23.11 18.32
CA PHE A 49 3.64 -24.10 17.54
C PHE A 49 3.89 -25.54 18.01
N ALA A 50 5.13 -25.87 18.40
CA ALA A 50 5.52 -27.23 18.78
C ALA A 50 5.14 -27.59 20.22
N VAL A 51 5.07 -26.62 21.13
CA VAL A 51 5.03 -26.88 22.58
C VAL A 51 3.82 -26.25 23.28
N ALA A 52 3.24 -25.19 22.72
CA ALA A 52 2.13 -24.49 23.35
C ALA A 52 0.79 -24.94 22.74
N ASP A 53 -0.07 -25.51 23.59
CA ASP A 53 -1.49 -25.75 23.28
C ASP A 53 -2.29 -24.44 23.35
N VAL A 54 -1.74 -23.39 22.73
CA VAL A 54 -2.28 -22.03 22.73
C VAL A 54 -2.91 -21.78 21.36
N GLU A 55 -4.24 -21.72 21.33
CA GLU A 55 -5.01 -21.34 20.16
C GLU A 55 -4.87 -19.84 19.87
N PHE A 56 -3.78 -19.46 19.21
CA PHE A 56 -3.74 -18.19 18.48
C PHE A 56 -4.55 -18.30 17.19
N THR A 57 -5.24 -17.22 16.83
CA THR A 57 -5.88 -17.12 15.51
C THR A 57 -4.84 -17.33 14.41
N LEU A 58 -5.23 -17.98 13.31
CA LEU A 58 -4.36 -18.19 12.14
C LEU A 58 -3.74 -16.86 11.69
N LEU A 59 -4.52 -15.78 11.73
CA LEU A 59 -4.11 -14.41 11.49
C LEU A 59 -2.89 -14.00 12.32
N PHE A 60 -2.99 -14.17 13.65
CA PHE A 60 -1.92 -13.80 14.56
C PHE A 60 -0.66 -14.64 14.29
N ARG A 61 -0.83 -15.95 14.09
CA ARG A 61 0.26 -16.88 13.78
C ARG A 61 1.05 -16.47 12.52
N SER A 62 0.36 -16.21 11.42
CA SER A 62 1.04 -15.86 10.17
C SER A 62 1.68 -14.48 10.23
N ILE A 63 1.09 -13.49 10.92
CA ILE A 63 1.67 -12.13 11.01
C ILE A 63 3.07 -12.17 11.66
N PHE A 64 3.23 -12.83 12.81
CA PHE A 64 4.55 -12.88 13.46
C PHE A 64 5.58 -13.62 12.61
N PHE A 65 5.20 -14.77 12.05
CA PHE A 65 6.09 -15.51 11.17
C PHE A 65 6.54 -14.67 9.97
N ILE A 66 5.60 -13.94 9.34
CA ILE A 66 5.86 -13.03 8.22
C ILE A 66 6.80 -11.89 8.64
N LEU A 67 6.52 -11.22 9.76
CA LEU A 67 7.37 -10.16 10.29
C LEU A 67 8.79 -10.67 10.56
N GLY A 68 8.91 -11.89 11.07
CA GLY A 68 10.18 -12.57 11.26
C GLY A 68 10.94 -12.80 9.94
N LEU A 69 10.26 -13.30 8.91
CA LEU A 69 10.85 -13.50 7.57
C LEU A 69 11.30 -12.18 6.94
N PHE A 70 10.51 -11.11 7.07
CA PHE A 70 10.89 -9.79 6.57
C PHE A 70 12.08 -9.20 7.30
N ALA A 71 12.12 -9.31 8.63
CA ALA A 71 13.27 -8.87 9.41
C ALA A 71 14.54 -9.64 9.03
N LEU A 72 14.43 -10.96 8.83
CA LEU A 72 15.54 -11.80 8.38
C LEU A 72 16.02 -11.41 6.97
N GLY A 73 15.11 -11.38 6.00
CA GLY A 73 15.42 -11.04 4.61
C GLY A 73 15.96 -9.62 4.45
N GLY A 74 15.35 -8.65 5.13
CA GLY A 74 15.80 -7.25 5.16
C GLY A 74 17.19 -7.10 5.78
N GLY A 75 17.50 -7.88 6.80
CA GLY A 75 18.84 -7.92 7.38
C GLY A 75 19.88 -8.56 6.45
N ILE A 76 19.58 -9.69 5.81
CA ILE A 76 20.47 -10.31 4.80
C ILE A 76 20.74 -9.32 3.65
N TRP A 77 19.69 -8.68 3.14
CA TRP A 77 19.80 -7.64 2.14
C TRP A 77 20.64 -6.45 2.64
N GLY A 78 20.46 -6.02 3.88
CA GLY A 78 21.24 -4.94 4.49
C GLY A 78 22.75 -5.23 4.55
N ILE A 79 23.14 -6.48 4.82
CA ILE A 79 24.55 -6.91 4.75
C ILE A 79 25.06 -6.82 3.32
N TYR A 80 24.32 -7.36 2.35
CA TYR A 80 24.66 -7.29 0.93
C TYR A 80 24.76 -5.84 0.45
N TYR A 81 23.80 -5.00 0.82
CA TYR A 81 23.75 -3.59 0.46
C TYR A 81 24.96 -2.83 1.03
N ALA A 82 25.26 -2.98 2.32
CA ALA A 82 26.43 -2.35 2.93
C ALA A 82 27.76 -2.78 2.30
N LYS A 83 27.85 -4.01 1.76
CA LYS A 83 29.03 -4.48 1.04
C LYS A 83 29.21 -3.71 -0.28
N ASN A 84 28.11 -3.46 -1.00
CA ASN A 84 28.12 -2.86 -2.33
C ASN A 84 27.91 -1.34 -2.34
N LEU A 85 27.62 -0.72 -1.19
CA LEU A 85 27.39 0.72 -1.06
C LEU A 85 28.61 1.52 -1.50
N ALA A 86 28.41 2.51 -2.38
CA ALA A 86 29.40 3.49 -2.77
C ALA A 86 29.00 4.89 -2.31
N LEU A 87 29.96 5.82 -2.27
CA LEU A 87 29.71 7.20 -1.84
C LEU A 87 28.64 7.90 -2.70
N LYS A 88 28.63 7.63 -4.01
CA LYS A 88 27.62 8.14 -4.95
C LYS A 88 26.19 7.72 -4.63
N ASP A 89 25.99 6.61 -3.90
CA ASP A 89 24.67 6.11 -3.53
C ASP A 89 24.14 6.79 -2.25
N LEU A 90 25.01 7.51 -1.53
CA LEU A 90 24.69 8.25 -0.30
C LEU A 90 24.34 9.72 -0.55
N ILE A 91 24.79 10.26 -1.69
CA ILE A 91 24.60 11.65 -2.05
C ILE A 91 23.50 11.70 -3.10
N PRO A 92 22.27 12.12 -2.74
CA PRO A 92 21.19 12.25 -3.72
C PRO A 92 21.57 13.30 -4.75
N THR A 93 21.22 13.07 -6.01
CA THR A 93 21.47 14.09 -7.05
C THR A 93 20.61 15.33 -6.79
N PRO A 94 21.02 16.54 -7.22
CA PRO A 94 20.21 17.75 -7.09
C PRO A 94 18.80 17.59 -7.67
N GLU A 95 18.68 16.84 -8.77
CA GLU A 95 17.40 16.52 -9.40
C GLU A 95 16.53 15.62 -8.51
N ALA A 96 17.12 14.64 -7.83
CA ALA A 96 16.41 13.78 -6.89
C ALA A 96 15.89 14.56 -5.67
N ILE A 97 16.70 15.50 -5.16
CA ILE A 97 16.31 16.38 -4.04
C ILE A 97 15.16 17.28 -4.46
N GLU A 98 15.26 17.94 -5.62
CA GLU A 98 14.21 18.84 -6.09
C GLU A 98 12.91 18.08 -6.40
N PHE A 99 13.01 16.89 -7.00
CA PHE A 99 11.86 16.02 -7.22
C PHE A 99 11.17 15.62 -5.90
N ALA A 100 11.95 15.26 -4.87
CA ALA A 100 11.39 14.94 -3.55
C ALA A 100 10.70 16.15 -2.91
N ARG A 101 11.30 17.35 -3.00
CA ARG A 101 10.67 18.60 -2.52
C ARG A 101 9.38 18.92 -3.27
N GLN A 102 9.34 18.70 -4.58
CA GLN A 102 8.11 18.89 -5.37
C GLN A 102 7.03 17.90 -4.94
N ALA A 103 7.39 16.64 -4.69
CA ALA A 103 6.48 15.64 -4.17
C ALA A 103 5.93 16.03 -2.79
N GLU A 104 6.78 16.54 -1.89
CA GLU A 104 6.39 17.00 -0.55
C GLU A 104 5.49 18.24 -0.57
N ARG A 105 5.69 19.15 -1.53
CA ARG A 105 4.85 20.35 -1.71
C ARG A 105 3.50 20.04 -2.34
N SER A 106 3.36 18.90 -3.00
CA SER A 106 2.11 18.49 -3.64
C SER A 106 1.11 18.01 -2.59
N THR A 107 -0.07 18.62 -2.54
CA THR A 107 -1.16 18.23 -1.64
C THR A 107 -2.12 17.26 -2.34
N PRO A 108 -2.16 15.96 -1.97
CA PRO A 108 -2.96 14.95 -2.67
C PRO A 108 -4.41 14.90 -2.15
N TYR A 109 -5.24 15.82 -2.66
CA TYR A 109 -6.61 16.02 -2.18
C TYR A 109 -7.49 14.78 -2.33
N PHE A 110 -7.44 14.09 -3.46
CA PHE A 110 -8.31 12.92 -3.70
C PHE A 110 -7.91 11.76 -2.80
N THR A 111 -6.62 11.60 -2.57
CA THR A 111 -6.07 10.62 -1.63
C THR A 111 -6.55 10.87 -0.22
N TYR A 112 -6.54 12.13 0.25
CA TYR A 112 -7.09 12.47 1.57
C TYR A 112 -8.57 12.13 1.67
N VAL A 113 -9.35 12.41 0.62
CA VAL A 113 -10.78 12.04 0.57
C VAL A 113 -10.95 10.52 0.65
N LEU A 114 -10.24 9.75 -0.18
CA LEU A 114 -10.36 8.28 -0.21
C LEU A 114 -9.95 7.65 1.15
N VAL A 115 -8.85 8.11 1.75
CA VAL A 115 -8.41 7.66 3.07
C VAL A 115 -9.44 8.03 4.15
N GLY A 116 -9.93 9.27 4.12
CA GLY A 116 -10.97 9.73 5.05
C GLY A 116 -12.23 8.85 4.97
N LEU A 117 -12.71 8.55 3.76
CA LEU A 117 -13.88 7.70 3.53
C LEU A 117 -13.72 6.29 4.13
N ILE A 118 -12.61 5.59 3.86
CA ILE A 118 -12.40 4.25 4.41
C ILE A 118 -12.22 4.26 5.93
N VAL A 119 -11.62 5.32 6.48
CA VAL A 119 -11.51 5.51 7.94
C VAL A 119 -12.90 5.72 8.53
N THR A 120 -13.74 6.58 7.96
CA THR A 120 -15.11 6.82 8.42
C THR A 120 -15.94 5.54 8.43
N VAL A 121 -15.91 4.75 7.33
CA VAL A 121 -16.60 3.46 7.29
C VAL A 121 -16.10 2.52 8.38
N THR A 122 -14.77 2.45 8.58
CA THR A 122 -14.17 1.59 9.60
C THR A 122 -14.58 2.00 11.02
N LEU A 123 -14.71 3.30 11.31
CA LEU A 123 -15.21 3.77 12.61
C LEU A 123 -16.66 3.33 12.86
N CYS A 124 -17.53 3.43 11.85
CA CYS A 124 -18.89 2.89 11.95
C CYS A 124 -18.91 1.37 12.09
N GLN A 125 -18.03 0.67 11.37
CA GLN A 125 -17.88 -0.77 11.45
C GLN A 125 -17.50 -1.23 12.87
N MET A 126 -16.61 -0.50 13.55
CA MET A 126 -16.22 -0.81 14.93
C MET A 126 -17.40 -0.73 15.90
N ALA A 127 -18.35 0.18 15.67
CA ALA A 127 -19.57 0.27 16.47
C ALA A 127 -20.58 -0.86 16.15
N ALA A 128 -20.66 -1.30 14.88
CA ALA A 128 -21.56 -2.37 14.46
C ALA A 128 -21.07 -3.78 14.85
N GLY A 129 -19.75 -3.96 15.00
CA GLY A 129 -19.10 -5.25 15.24
C GLY A 129 -18.70 -5.97 13.94
N LEU A 130 -17.58 -6.69 13.99
CA LEU A 130 -16.95 -7.29 12.80
C LEU A 130 -17.87 -8.28 12.07
N ASP A 131 -18.38 -9.29 12.77
CA ASP A 131 -19.18 -10.34 12.14
C ASP A 131 -20.48 -9.81 11.55
N GLU A 132 -21.14 -8.89 12.26
CA GLU A 132 -22.36 -8.25 11.79
C GLU A 132 -22.08 -7.37 10.56
N SER A 133 -21.00 -6.58 10.59
CA SER A 133 -20.62 -5.74 9.45
C SER A 133 -20.33 -6.55 8.19
N ILE A 134 -19.69 -7.72 8.33
CA ILE A 134 -19.38 -8.61 7.21
C ILE A 134 -20.68 -9.18 6.62
N LYS A 135 -21.61 -9.64 7.46
CA LYS A 135 -22.92 -10.13 7.00
C LYS A 135 -23.69 -9.04 6.25
N ILE A 136 -23.72 -7.84 6.81
CA ILE A 136 -24.50 -6.73 6.27
C ILE A 136 -23.88 -6.19 4.99
N ALA A 137 -22.57 -5.91 4.94
CA ALA A 137 -21.96 -5.15 3.85
C ALA A 137 -20.68 -5.77 3.26
N GLY A 138 -20.21 -6.90 3.78
CA GLY A 138 -19.02 -7.60 3.28
C GLY A 138 -19.24 -8.24 1.91
N PHE A 139 -18.14 -8.52 1.20
CA PHE A 139 -18.19 -9.25 -0.07
C PHE A 139 -18.36 -10.75 0.18
N VAL A 140 -19.57 -11.12 0.60
CA VAL A 140 -20.04 -12.50 0.77
C VAL A 140 -20.37 -13.04 -0.63
N LYS A 141 -19.42 -13.72 -1.25
CA LYS A 141 -19.48 -14.10 -2.67
C LYS A 141 -20.66 -15.01 -3.04
N PRO A 142 -21.12 -15.96 -2.20
CA PRO A 142 -22.34 -16.72 -2.50
C PRO A 142 -23.58 -15.84 -2.71
N ASP A 143 -23.68 -14.74 -1.94
CA ASP A 143 -24.80 -13.82 -1.99
C ASP A 143 -24.81 -12.94 -3.26
N PHE A 144 -23.63 -12.70 -3.84
CA PHE A 144 -23.48 -11.98 -5.11
C PHE A 144 -24.31 -12.62 -6.23
N TRP A 145 -24.31 -13.95 -6.34
CA TRP A 145 -25.07 -14.68 -7.35
C TRP A 145 -26.46 -15.09 -6.87
N SER A 146 -26.55 -15.65 -5.67
CA SER A 146 -27.81 -16.25 -5.19
C SER A 146 -28.88 -15.22 -4.81
N LYS A 147 -28.46 -14.02 -4.38
CA LYS A 147 -29.35 -12.92 -3.97
C LYS A 147 -29.27 -11.70 -4.90
N GLY A 148 -28.39 -11.74 -5.90
CA GLY A 148 -28.18 -10.61 -6.82
C GLY A 148 -27.56 -9.38 -6.14
N GLU A 149 -26.87 -9.55 -5.00
CA GLU A 149 -26.30 -8.46 -4.22
C GLU A 149 -24.94 -7.99 -4.79
N TYR A 150 -24.96 -7.54 -6.05
CA TYR A 150 -23.76 -7.15 -6.80
C TYR A 150 -22.98 -6.00 -6.16
N TRP A 151 -23.67 -5.14 -5.40
CA TRP A 151 -23.09 -4.02 -4.66
C TRP A 151 -22.07 -4.46 -3.60
N ARG A 152 -22.13 -5.73 -3.15
CA ARG A 152 -21.21 -6.29 -2.14
C ARG A 152 -19.74 -6.25 -2.54
N ILE A 153 -19.44 -6.24 -3.84
CA ILE A 153 -18.06 -6.12 -4.33
C ILE A 153 -17.45 -4.76 -3.95
N LEU A 154 -18.26 -3.70 -3.99
CA LEU A 154 -17.84 -2.34 -3.66
C LEU A 154 -17.90 -2.10 -2.15
N THR A 155 -19.00 -2.45 -1.49
CA THR A 155 -19.14 -2.23 -0.04
C THR A 155 -18.15 -3.08 0.75
N GLY A 156 -17.87 -4.32 0.33
CA GLY A 156 -16.86 -5.16 0.95
C GLY A 156 -15.47 -4.53 0.92
N ALA A 157 -15.14 -3.80 -0.14
CA ALA A 157 -13.86 -3.08 -0.25
C ALA A 157 -13.74 -1.89 0.72
N THR A 158 -14.84 -1.44 1.33
CA THR A 158 -14.84 -0.35 2.32
C THR A 158 -14.65 -0.83 3.77
N LEU A 159 -14.88 -2.12 4.05
CA LEU A 159 -14.76 -2.73 5.38
C LEU A 159 -13.35 -3.25 5.65
N HIS A 160 -12.94 -3.34 6.91
CA HIS A 160 -11.61 -3.85 7.31
C HIS A 160 -11.70 -4.78 8.53
N PHE A 161 -10.95 -5.90 8.52
CA PHE A 161 -10.88 -6.85 9.64
C PHE A 161 -10.49 -6.26 11.01
N GLY A 162 -9.78 -5.13 11.04
CA GLY A 162 -9.37 -4.49 12.29
C GLY A 162 -8.38 -3.34 12.07
N ILE A 163 -7.91 -2.76 13.16
CA ILE A 163 -7.09 -1.53 13.17
C ILE A 163 -5.81 -1.68 12.34
N LEU A 164 -5.09 -2.80 12.46
CA LEU A 164 -3.88 -3.03 11.65
C LEU A 164 -4.21 -3.11 10.16
N HIS A 165 -5.33 -3.74 9.79
CA HIS A 165 -5.73 -3.88 8.39
C HIS A 165 -6.07 -2.52 7.76
N ILE A 166 -6.84 -1.66 8.44
CA ILE A 166 -7.09 -0.29 7.96
C ILE A 166 -5.83 0.57 7.97
N TYR A 167 -4.94 0.42 8.96
CA TYR A 167 -3.69 1.16 9.02
C TYR A 167 -2.81 0.88 7.80
N PHE A 168 -2.57 -0.38 7.47
CA PHE A 168 -1.74 -0.74 6.31
C PHE A 168 -2.41 -0.37 4.98
N ASN A 169 -3.72 -0.55 4.83
CA ASN A 169 -4.44 -0.11 3.63
C ASN A 169 -4.43 1.42 3.49
N GLY A 170 -4.69 2.15 4.57
CA GLY A 170 -4.68 3.60 4.61
C GLY A 170 -3.30 4.17 4.29
N GLN A 171 -2.23 3.60 4.86
CA GLN A 171 -0.86 4.00 4.57
C GLN A 171 -0.46 3.70 3.13
N ALA A 172 -0.83 2.54 2.59
CA ALA A 172 -0.57 2.20 1.19
C ALA A 172 -1.37 3.11 0.24
N LEU A 173 -2.64 3.36 0.52
CA LEU A 173 -3.48 4.27 -0.24
C LEU A 173 -2.95 5.71 -0.19
N TYR A 174 -2.51 6.16 0.99
CA TYR A 174 -1.88 7.47 1.16
C TYR A 174 -0.59 7.60 0.33
N GLY A 175 0.32 6.61 0.44
CA GLY A 175 1.60 6.63 -0.25
C GLY A 175 1.46 6.51 -1.77
N PHE A 176 0.74 5.49 -2.27
CA PHE A 176 0.59 5.28 -3.70
C PHE A 176 -0.40 6.24 -4.35
N GLY A 177 -1.48 6.58 -3.64
CA GLY A 177 -2.46 7.56 -4.13
C GLY A 177 -1.85 8.94 -4.27
N GLY A 178 -1.14 9.40 -3.22
CA GLY A 178 -0.43 10.67 -3.26
C GLY A 178 0.63 10.70 -4.36
N LEU A 179 1.32 9.57 -4.56
CA LEU A 179 2.28 9.46 -5.65
C LEU A 179 1.62 9.53 -7.04
N ILE A 180 0.46 8.92 -7.25
CA ILE A 180 -0.28 9.04 -8.51
C ILE A 180 -0.75 10.48 -8.73
N GLU A 181 -1.24 11.19 -7.70
CA GLU A 181 -1.62 12.61 -7.82
C GLU A 181 -0.42 13.53 -8.08
N PHE A 182 0.77 13.14 -7.65
CA PHE A 182 2.02 13.86 -7.94
C PHE A 182 2.52 13.58 -9.37
N LEU A 183 2.49 12.31 -9.81
CA LEU A 183 3.04 11.91 -11.12
C LEU A 183 2.05 12.05 -12.29
N SER A 184 0.76 12.01 -12.01
CA SER A 184 -0.32 11.92 -13.00
C SER A 184 -1.51 12.77 -12.58
N ASN A 185 -2.54 12.82 -13.42
CA ASN A 185 -3.78 13.50 -13.04
C ASN A 185 -4.54 12.71 -11.96
N ARG A 186 -5.10 13.43 -10.97
CA ARG A 186 -5.93 12.87 -9.89
C ARG A 186 -7.12 12.04 -10.37
N ALA A 187 -7.64 12.30 -11.57
CA ALA A 187 -8.70 11.48 -12.16
C ALA A 187 -8.28 10.02 -12.31
N HIS A 188 -7.02 9.77 -12.71
CA HIS A 188 -6.52 8.42 -12.90
C HIS A 188 -6.45 7.64 -11.58
N LEU A 189 -6.13 8.30 -10.45
CA LEU A 189 -6.13 7.67 -9.12
C LEU A 189 -7.48 6.99 -8.82
N VAL A 190 -8.58 7.73 -8.95
CA VAL A 190 -9.87 7.22 -8.50
C VAL A 190 -10.45 6.23 -9.49
N ILE A 191 -10.26 6.48 -10.80
CA ILE A 191 -10.68 5.53 -11.84
C ILE A 191 -9.98 4.19 -11.63
N VAL A 192 -8.65 4.20 -11.49
CA VAL A 192 -7.90 2.95 -11.36
C VAL A 192 -8.21 2.25 -10.04
N PHE A 193 -8.41 2.99 -8.96
CA PHE A 193 -8.79 2.44 -7.66
C PHE A 193 -10.14 1.69 -7.73
N VAL A 194 -11.18 2.32 -8.29
CA VAL A 194 -12.52 1.71 -8.40
C VAL A 194 -12.53 0.55 -9.38
N LEU A 195 -11.90 0.70 -10.55
CA LEU A 195 -11.81 -0.39 -11.53
C LEU A 195 -11.06 -1.60 -10.96
N ALA A 196 -9.98 -1.38 -10.21
CA ALA A 196 -9.22 -2.44 -9.59
C ALA A 196 -9.97 -3.14 -8.43
N ILE A 197 -10.80 -2.41 -7.67
CA ILE A 197 -11.73 -3.06 -6.72
C ILE A 197 -12.66 -4.01 -7.46
N ILE A 198 -13.27 -3.56 -8.57
CA ILE A 198 -14.21 -4.37 -9.35
C ILE A 198 -13.48 -5.57 -9.97
N GLY A 199 -12.42 -5.35 -10.74
CA GLY A 199 -11.74 -6.45 -11.43
C GLY A 199 -10.99 -7.39 -10.49
N GLY A 200 -10.47 -6.88 -9.37
CA GLY A 200 -9.97 -7.71 -8.27
C GLY A 200 -11.08 -8.58 -7.67
N GLY A 201 -12.20 -7.97 -7.29
CA GLY A 201 -13.33 -8.71 -6.74
C GLY A 201 -13.89 -9.75 -7.71
N LEU A 202 -13.96 -9.46 -9.02
CA LEU A 202 -14.38 -10.42 -10.04
C LEU A 202 -13.39 -11.58 -10.22
N CYS A 203 -12.09 -11.30 -10.21
CA CYS A 203 -11.05 -12.32 -10.23
C CYS A 203 -11.17 -13.26 -9.01
N SER A 204 -11.32 -12.67 -7.83
CA SER A 204 -11.53 -13.44 -6.60
C SER A 204 -12.85 -14.22 -6.59
N LEU A 205 -13.93 -13.64 -7.12
CA LEU A 205 -15.21 -14.33 -7.27
C LEU A 205 -15.09 -15.57 -8.13
N PHE A 206 -14.31 -15.50 -9.22
CA PHE A 206 -14.10 -16.61 -10.13
C PHE A 206 -13.29 -17.75 -9.49
N PHE A 207 -12.19 -17.43 -8.80
CA PHE A 207 -11.28 -18.45 -8.25
C PHE A 207 -11.61 -18.89 -6.82
N MET A 208 -12.35 -18.09 -6.05
CA MET A 208 -12.71 -18.37 -4.66
C MET A 208 -14.21 -18.06 -4.38
N PRO A 209 -15.16 -18.67 -5.13
CA PRO A 209 -16.59 -18.30 -5.10
C PRO A 209 -17.29 -18.51 -3.75
N ALA A 210 -16.75 -19.35 -2.87
CA ALA A 210 -17.31 -19.62 -1.54
C ALA A 210 -16.73 -18.73 -0.42
N ALA A 211 -15.68 -17.95 -0.70
CA ALA A 211 -15.00 -17.15 0.30
C ALA A 211 -15.69 -15.80 0.56
N THR A 212 -15.38 -15.19 1.70
CA THR A 212 -15.78 -13.81 2.00
C THR A 212 -14.54 -12.92 1.98
N SER A 213 -14.67 -11.72 1.43
CA SER A 213 -13.57 -10.76 1.34
C SER A 213 -13.99 -9.38 1.83
N ILE A 214 -13.09 -8.69 2.53
CA ILE A 214 -13.23 -7.28 2.87
C ILE A 214 -11.88 -6.57 2.73
N GLY A 215 -11.90 -5.28 2.45
CA GLY A 215 -10.71 -4.42 2.44
C GLY A 215 -10.44 -3.74 1.10
N ALA A 216 -9.85 -2.54 1.18
CA ALA A 216 -9.51 -1.71 0.03
C ALA A 216 -8.33 -2.26 -0.82
N SER A 217 -7.70 -3.35 -0.36
CA SER A 217 -6.42 -3.82 -0.86
C SER A 217 -6.41 -4.21 -2.35
N GLY A 218 -7.52 -4.69 -2.91
CA GLY A 218 -7.65 -4.92 -4.36
C GLY A 218 -7.47 -3.61 -5.16
N GLY A 219 -8.06 -2.51 -4.67
CA GLY A 219 -7.88 -1.17 -5.24
C GLY A 219 -6.45 -0.66 -5.10
N VAL A 220 -5.84 -0.86 -3.93
CA VAL A 220 -4.42 -0.52 -3.67
C VAL A 220 -3.49 -1.27 -4.61
N MET A 221 -3.73 -2.57 -4.84
CA MET A 221 -2.95 -3.36 -5.80
C MET A 221 -3.11 -2.84 -7.23
N GLY A 222 -4.27 -2.27 -7.58
CA GLY A 222 -4.45 -1.51 -8.82
C GLY A 222 -3.56 -0.27 -8.92
N LEU A 223 -3.41 0.50 -7.84
CA LEU A 223 -2.50 1.66 -7.83
C LEU A 223 -1.05 1.21 -8.06
N ILE A 224 -0.66 0.10 -7.44
CA ILE A 224 0.65 -0.52 -7.61
C ILE A 224 0.86 -0.98 -9.06
N GLY A 225 -0.14 -1.61 -9.69
CA GLY A 225 -0.09 -1.99 -11.10
C GLY A 225 0.04 -0.79 -12.04
N TYR A 226 -0.69 0.30 -11.76
CA TYR A 226 -0.57 1.56 -12.50
C TYR A 226 0.84 2.14 -12.39
N LEU A 227 1.39 2.22 -11.18
CA LEU A 227 2.73 2.75 -10.92
C LEU A 227 3.84 1.88 -11.51
N ALA A 228 3.66 0.56 -11.58
CA ALA A 228 4.59 -0.32 -12.28
C ALA A 228 4.70 0.05 -13.77
N ILE A 229 3.56 0.33 -14.42
CA ILE A 229 3.56 0.78 -15.83
C ILE A 229 4.09 2.21 -15.96
N TYR A 230 3.80 3.09 -15.01
CA TYR A 230 4.38 4.43 -14.98
C TYR A 230 5.90 4.37 -14.92
N GLY A 231 6.45 3.61 -13.98
CA GLY A 231 7.89 3.39 -13.84
C GLY A 231 8.51 2.78 -15.09
N TYR A 232 7.79 1.88 -15.79
CA TYR A 232 8.26 1.32 -17.06
C TYR A 232 8.28 2.36 -18.20
N ARG A 233 7.24 3.18 -18.34
CA ARG A 233 7.09 4.14 -19.46
C ARG A 233 7.82 5.46 -19.27
N ARG A 234 8.02 5.87 -18.02
CA ARG A 234 8.54 7.19 -17.63
C ARG A 234 9.86 7.11 -16.86
N LYS A 235 10.56 5.98 -16.92
CA LYS A 235 11.84 5.78 -16.22
C LYS A 235 12.87 6.89 -16.51
N GLU A 236 12.88 7.42 -17.74
CA GLU A 236 13.79 8.50 -18.16
C GLU A 236 13.46 9.85 -17.52
N GLN A 237 12.25 10.02 -17.00
CA GLN A 237 11.76 11.25 -16.37
C GLN A 237 11.78 11.19 -14.84
N LEU A 238 12.18 10.04 -14.27
CA LEU A 238 12.23 9.81 -12.84
C LEU A 238 13.68 9.78 -12.36
N PRO A 239 14.01 10.40 -11.22
CA PRO A 239 15.31 10.20 -10.59
C PRO A 239 15.56 8.70 -10.36
N PRO A 240 16.76 8.16 -10.69
CA PRO A 240 17.03 6.72 -10.57
C PRO A 240 16.77 6.15 -9.18
N ASP A 241 17.12 6.90 -8.13
CA ASP A 241 16.90 6.49 -6.73
C ASP A 241 15.41 6.45 -6.37
N PHE A 242 14.64 7.41 -6.88
CA PHE A 242 13.20 7.44 -6.72
C PHE A 242 12.54 6.24 -7.41
N LEU A 243 12.89 5.98 -8.67
CA LEU A 243 12.39 4.84 -9.43
C LEU A 243 12.72 3.52 -8.73
N LYS A 244 13.96 3.37 -8.27
CA LYS A 244 14.41 2.19 -7.52
C LYS A 244 13.60 1.99 -6.24
N SER A 245 13.40 3.04 -5.45
CA SER A 245 12.61 2.99 -4.21
C SER A 245 11.14 2.62 -4.49
N MET A 246 10.55 3.23 -5.51
CA MET A 246 9.19 2.91 -5.96
C MET A 246 9.06 1.43 -6.36
N LEU A 247 9.97 0.91 -7.18
CA LEU A 247 9.95 -0.50 -7.62
C LEU A 247 10.20 -1.48 -6.46
N ILE A 248 11.07 -1.12 -5.52
CA ILE A 248 11.28 -1.92 -4.29
C ILE A 248 9.97 -1.99 -3.49
N ASN A 249 9.27 -0.87 -3.29
CA ASN A 249 8.01 -0.85 -2.55
C ASN A 249 6.91 -1.65 -3.26
N VAL A 250 6.82 -1.55 -4.59
CA VAL A 250 5.93 -2.38 -5.43
C VAL A 250 6.23 -3.86 -5.22
N GLY A 251 7.50 -4.26 -5.34
CA GLY A 251 7.92 -5.66 -5.17
C GLY A 251 7.72 -6.18 -3.74
N PHE A 252 7.97 -5.33 -2.74
CA PHE A 252 7.79 -5.65 -1.33
C PHE A 252 6.31 -5.98 -1.02
N ILE A 253 5.37 -5.15 -1.49
CA ILE A 253 3.95 -5.38 -1.23
C ILE A 253 3.42 -6.59 -1.99
N ALA A 254 3.86 -6.79 -3.24
CA ALA A 254 3.52 -8.00 -3.98
C ALA A 254 4.02 -9.26 -3.25
N ALA A 255 5.25 -9.24 -2.73
CA ALA A 255 5.78 -10.34 -1.92
C ALA A 255 5.00 -10.53 -0.61
N PHE A 256 4.63 -9.44 0.08
CA PHE A 256 3.83 -9.50 1.28
C PHE A 256 2.49 -10.22 1.06
N GLY A 257 1.77 -9.92 -0.03
CA GLY A 257 0.52 -10.61 -0.38
C GLY A 257 0.71 -12.12 -0.56
N VAL A 258 1.78 -12.53 -1.27
CA VAL A 258 2.11 -13.95 -1.47
C VAL A 258 2.37 -14.66 -0.14
N ILE A 259 3.13 -14.05 0.78
CA ILE A 259 3.46 -14.70 2.05
C ILE A 259 2.23 -14.70 2.99
N ALA A 260 1.37 -13.69 2.91
CA ALA A 260 0.14 -13.57 3.70
C ALA A 260 -1.09 -14.28 3.10
N TYR A 261 -0.91 -15.25 2.21
CA TYR A 261 -1.98 -15.87 1.40
C TYR A 261 -3.17 -16.46 2.17
N GLN A 262 -2.98 -16.80 3.46
CA GLN A 262 -4.06 -17.36 4.30
C GLN A 262 -4.99 -16.29 4.90
N ILE A 263 -4.58 -15.03 4.80
CA ILE A 263 -5.29 -13.87 5.38
C ILE A 263 -5.68 -12.89 4.27
N VAL A 264 -4.95 -12.92 3.17
CA VAL A 264 -5.09 -12.01 2.04
C VAL A 264 -5.80 -12.72 0.89
N ASP A 265 -6.76 -12.02 0.30
CA ASP A 265 -7.37 -12.44 -0.94
C ASP A 265 -6.43 -12.20 -2.13
N ASN A 266 -5.55 -13.17 -2.39
CA ASN A 266 -4.53 -13.06 -3.42
C ASN A 266 -5.09 -12.98 -4.85
N PHE A 267 -6.27 -13.53 -5.10
CA PHE A 267 -6.93 -13.37 -6.40
C PHE A 267 -7.50 -11.97 -6.57
N ALA A 268 -8.01 -11.35 -5.50
CA ALA A 268 -8.38 -9.94 -5.53
C ALA A 268 -7.17 -9.04 -5.78
N HIS A 269 -6.03 -9.35 -5.17
CA HIS A 269 -4.77 -8.62 -5.37
C HIS A 269 -4.26 -8.75 -6.80
N LEU A 270 -4.23 -9.98 -7.33
CA LEU A 270 -3.80 -10.26 -8.69
C LEU A 270 -4.71 -9.56 -9.72
N GLY A 271 -6.02 -9.68 -9.57
CA GLY A 271 -6.98 -9.04 -10.47
C GLY A 271 -6.88 -7.52 -10.41
N GLY A 272 -6.77 -6.95 -9.21
CA GLY A 272 -6.57 -5.51 -9.02
C GLY A 272 -5.29 -5.01 -9.70
N PHE A 273 -4.17 -5.69 -9.48
CA PHE A 273 -2.89 -5.36 -10.13
C PHE A 273 -2.97 -5.39 -11.65
N ILE A 274 -3.55 -6.46 -12.22
CA ILE A 274 -3.70 -6.61 -13.68
C ILE A 274 -4.55 -5.46 -14.25
N VAL A 275 -5.68 -5.16 -13.62
CA VAL A 275 -6.57 -4.05 -14.06
C VAL A 275 -5.83 -2.72 -14.00
N GLY A 276 -5.10 -2.47 -12.91
CA GLY A 276 -4.31 -1.27 -12.75
C GLY A 276 -3.22 -1.12 -13.81
N ALA A 277 -2.51 -2.21 -14.09
CA ALA A 277 -1.48 -2.26 -15.13
C ALA A 277 -2.09 -2.05 -16.53
N ILE A 278 -3.21 -2.69 -16.86
CA ILE A 278 -3.89 -2.48 -18.14
C ILE A 278 -4.32 -1.02 -18.27
N TYR A 279 -4.95 -0.45 -17.24
CA TYR A 279 -5.37 0.94 -17.24
C TYR A 279 -4.18 1.91 -17.41
N GLY A 280 -3.10 1.71 -16.66
CA GLY A 280 -1.87 2.49 -16.82
C GLY A 280 -1.26 2.36 -18.21
N PHE A 281 -1.31 1.16 -18.79
CA PHE A 281 -0.85 0.91 -20.16
C PHE A 281 -1.71 1.63 -21.21
N LEU A 282 -2.98 1.87 -20.94
CA LEU A 282 -3.85 2.61 -21.86
C LEU A 282 -3.69 4.12 -21.69
N GLN A 283 -3.59 4.60 -20.45
CA GLN A 283 -3.71 6.04 -20.15
C GLN A 283 -2.39 6.80 -20.09
N ILE A 284 -1.30 6.17 -19.62
CA ILE A 284 -0.02 6.86 -19.47
C ILE A 284 0.58 7.08 -20.86
N PRO A 285 0.77 8.31 -21.37
CA PRO A 285 1.23 8.49 -22.74
C PRO A 285 2.62 7.88 -22.94
N ARG A 286 2.85 7.22 -24.09
CA ARG A 286 4.17 6.70 -24.47
C ARG A 286 5.15 7.80 -24.87
N ASP A 287 4.62 8.87 -25.45
CA ASP A 287 5.39 10.05 -25.81
C ASP A 287 5.82 10.80 -24.55
N LEU A 288 7.13 10.91 -24.34
CA LEU A 288 7.72 11.58 -23.19
C LEU A 288 7.45 13.09 -23.20
N GLN A 289 7.17 13.69 -24.36
CA GLN A 289 6.82 15.12 -24.45
C GLN A 289 5.43 15.42 -23.92
N LYS A 290 4.55 14.40 -23.83
CA LYS A 290 3.22 14.56 -23.26
C LYS A 290 3.25 14.44 -21.75
N ASN A 291 2.68 15.42 -21.07
CA ASN A 291 2.54 15.45 -19.63
C ASN A 291 1.43 14.48 -19.16
N PRO A 292 1.72 13.45 -18.33
CA PRO A 292 0.70 12.54 -17.78
C PRO A 292 -0.35 13.20 -16.88
N ARG A 293 -0.14 14.47 -16.50
CA ARG A 293 -1.11 15.27 -15.74
C ARG A 293 -2.14 15.96 -16.64
N GLU A 294 -1.84 16.10 -17.93
CA GLU A 294 -2.75 16.69 -18.91
C GLU A 294 -3.71 15.62 -19.43
N VAL A 295 -5.00 15.79 -19.12
CA VAL A 295 -6.06 14.87 -19.54
C VAL A 295 -7.21 15.67 -20.14
N GLY A 296 -7.96 15.06 -21.06
CA GLY A 296 -9.15 15.68 -21.63
C GLY A 296 -10.32 15.69 -20.65
N THR A 297 -11.32 16.54 -20.91
CA THR A 297 -12.53 16.68 -20.08
C THR A 297 -13.24 15.35 -19.81
N ALA A 298 -13.26 14.43 -20.78
CA ALA A 298 -13.86 13.11 -20.61
C ALA A 298 -13.19 12.30 -19.47
N ALA A 299 -11.86 12.32 -19.39
CA ALA A 299 -11.13 11.62 -18.34
C ALA A 299 -11.36 12.29 -16.96
N GLU A 300 -11.42 13.62 -16.91
CA GLU A 300 -11.76 14.32 -15.66
C GLU A 300 -13.18 13.98 -15.17
N MET A 301 -14.17 14.02 -16.07
CA MET A 301 -15.55 13.65 -15.75
C MET A 301 -15.65 12.20 -15.26
N LEU A 302 -14.92 11.27 -15.90
CA LEU A 302 -14.83 9.89 -15.41
C LEU A 302 -14.18 9.79 -14.04
N GLY A 303 -13.17 10.62 -13.77
CA GLY A 303 -12.53 10.73 -12.45
C GLY A 303 -13.51 11.16 -11.36
N TYR A 304 -14.29 12.21 -11.63
CA TYR A 304 -15.34 12.67 -10.70
C TYR A 304 -16.46 11.65 -10.56
N ALA A 305 -16.89 11.00 -11.64
CA ALA A 305 -17.90 9.95 -11.58
C ALA A 305 -17.43 8.76 -10.73
N ALA A 306 -16.19 8.30 -10.91
CA ALA A 306 -15.60 7.24 -10.10
C ALA A 306 -15.53 7.64 -8.61
N LEU A 307 -15.18 8.90 -8.32
CA LEU A 307 -15.16 9.42 -6.96
C LEU A 307 -16.55 9.45 -6.34
N LEU A 308 -17.57 9.89 -7.08
CA LEU A 308 -18.95 9.89 -6.62
C LEU A 308 -19.48 8.47 -6.37
N VAL A 309 -19.13 7.51 -7.22
CA VAL A 309 -19.46 6.09 -7.01
C VAL A 309 -18.85 5.58 -5.72
N PHE A 310 -17.58 5.90 -5.45
CA PHE A 310 -16.92 5.45 -4.22
C PHE A 310 -17.48 6.15 -2.97
N ILE A 311 -17.73 7.46 -3.03
CA ILE A 311 -18.42 8.20 -1.96
C ILE A 311 -19.79 7.59 -1.67
N PHE A 312 -20.60 7.35 -2.70
CA PHE A 312 -21.90 6.71 -2.57
C PHE A 312 -21.79 5.33 -1.94
N THR A 313 -20.80 4.53 -2.35
CA THR A 313 -20.52 3.22 -1.76
C THR A 313 -20.21 3.34 -0.26
N CYS A 314 -19.35 4.27 0.14
CA CYS A 314 -19.02 4.48 1.55
C CYS A 314 -20.24 4.96 2.37
N ILE A 315 -21.05 5.86 1.82
CA ILE A 315 -22.30 6.30 2.45
C ILE A 315 -23.25 5.12 2.60
N LEU A 316 -23.44 4.31 1.56
CA LEU A 316 -24.27 3.11 1.60
C LEU A 316 -23.78 2.14 2.68
N SER A 317 -22.47 1.85 2.74
CA SER A 317 -21.89 1.04 3.80
C SER A 317 -22.22 1.59 5.19
N VAL A 318 -22.07 2.90 5.42
CA VAL A 318 -22.43 3.52 6.71
C VAL A 318 -23.93 3.35 7.02
N LEU A 319 -24.82 3.63 6.06
CA LEU A 319 -26.26 3.51 6.27
C LEU A 319 -26.70 2.08 6.58
N LEU A 320 -26.08 1.09 5.92
CA LEU A 320 -26.29 -0.33 6.17
C LEU A 320 -25.79 -0.72 7.58
N LEU A 321 -24.58 -0.30 7.95
CA LEU A 321 -23.99 -0.59 9.27
C LEU A 321 -24.78 0.02 10.42
N LEU A 322 -25.35 1.22 10.20
CA LEU A 322 -26.23 1.89 11.17
C LEU A 322 -27.67 1.38 11.14
N LYS A 323 -27.99 0.40 10.27
CA LYS A 323 -29.33 -0.17 10.09
C LYS A 323 -30.40 0.88 9.74
N ILE A 324 -30.00 1.97 9.10
CA ILE A 324 -30.89 3.01 8.57
C ILE A 324 -31.55 2.53 7.28
N VAL A 325 -30.81 1.74 6.49
CA VAL A 325 -31.26 1.10 5.25
C VAL A 325 -31.02 -0.41 5.35
N THR A 326 -31.91 -1.18 4.73
CA THR A 326 -31.77 -2.64 4.55
C THR A 326 -32.01 -2.98 3.08
N LEU A 327 -31.23 -3.90 2.54
CA LEU A 327 -31.33 -4.40 1.16
C LEU A 327 -31.65 -5.90 1.16
#